data_AF-A0A954Y9J2-F1
#
_entry.id   AF-A0A954Y9J2-F1
#
_cell.length_a   1.000
_cell.length_b   1.000
_cell.length_c   1.000
_cell.angle_alpha   90.00
_cell.angle_beta   90.00
_cell.angle_gamma   90.00
#
_symmetry.space_group_name_H-M   'P 1'
#
loop_
_entity.id
_entity.type
_entity.pdbx_description
1 polymer ?
#
loop_
_entity_poly.entity_id
_entity_poly.type
_entity_poly.pdbx_seq_one_letter_code
_entity_poly.pdbx_strand_id
1 'polypeptide(L)'
;MAAHVDPPRILMCPPLFYGIEYEINPWMNTKRQVNHALAVEQWNGLRAAFAQAGATIETMMPIQGLPDLVFTANAAVVYRDRAIVAQFKHPQRQGETFFDWAWLASDGFNVVAPP
;
A
#
# COMPACT_ATOMS: atom_id res chain seq x y z
N MET A 1 -23.81 -6.03 26.93
CA MET A 1 -23.18 -4.86 26.28
C MET A 1 -22.51 -5.39 25.02
N ALA A 2 -22.91 -4.95 23.83
CA ALA A 2 -22.24 -5.36 22.60
C ALA A 2 -20.80 -4.82 22.62
N ALA A 3 -19.82 -5.67 22.29
CA ALA A 3 -18.44 -5.22 22.18
C ALA A 3 -18.38 -4.13 21.10
N HIS A 4 -17.85 -2.97 21.45
CA HIS A 4 -17.54 -1.93 20.48
C HIS A 4 -16.40 -2.48 19.63
N VAL A 5 -16.70 -2.87 18.39
CA VAL A 5 -15.67 -3.27 17.43
C VAL A 5 -15.29 -1.99 16.70
N ASP A 6 -14.05 -1.55 16.89
CA ASP A 6 -13.55 -0.40 16.14
C ASP A 6 -13.61 -0.70 14.64
N PRO A 7 -13.93 0.31 13.80
CA PRO A 7 -13.98 0.12 12.36
C PRO A 7 -12.62 -0.40 11.85
N PRO A 8 -12.60 -1.33 10.88
CA PRO A 8 -11.36 -1.78 10.27
C PRO A 8 -10.56 -0.60 9.72
N ARG A 9 -9.27 -0.50 10.04
CA ARG A 9 -8.36 0.50 9.46
C ARG A 9 -7.61 -0.12 8.28
N ILE A 10 -7.63 0.54 7.12
CA ILE A 10 -6.97 0.07 5.90
C ILE A 10 -6.03 1.16 5.40
N LEU A 11 -4.77 0.80 5.16
CA LEU A 11 -3.78 1.66 4.52
C LEU A 11 -3.86 1.51 2.99
N MET A 12 -3.93 2.63 2.27
CA MET A 12 -3.83 2.70 0.82
C MET A 12 -2.77 3.72 0.39
N CYS A 13 -2.29 3.65 -0.85
CA CYS A 13 -1.45 4.69 -1.47
C CYS A 13 -2.09 5.14 -2.80
N PRO A 14 -2.35 6.44 -3.01
CA PRO A 14 -2.90 6.94 -4.27
C PRO A 14 -1.98 6.68 -5.48
N PRO A 15 -2.53 6.44 -6.69
CA PRO A 15 -1.74 6.05 -7.85
C PRO A 15 -1.08 7.23 -8.59
N LEU A 16 -0.61 8.26 -7.88
CA LEU A 16 -0.06 9.47 -8.52
C LEU A 16 1.12 9.17 -9.44
N PHE A 17 2.01 8.27 -9.02
CA PHE A 17 3.18 7.84 -9.79
C PHE A 17 3.07 6.39 -10.29
N TYR A 18 1.86 5.84 -10.31
CA TYR A 18 1.64 4.45 -10.74
C TYR A 18 1.89 4.29 -12.25
N GLY A 19 2.62 3.23 -12.60
CA GLY A 19 2.98 2.88 -13.96
C GLY A 19 3.59 1.48 -14.03
N ILE A 20 3.74 0.94 -15.24
CA ILE A 20 4.48 -0.31 -15.47
C ILE A 20 5.85 0.06 -16.03
N GLU A 21 6.80 0.27 -15.12
CA GLU A 21 8.18 0.70 -15.43
C GLU A 21 9.15 -0.48 -15.59
N TYR A 22 8.75 -1.66 -15.13
CA TYR A 22 9.53 -2.90 -15.14
C TYR A 22 8.61 -4.13 -15.09
N GLU A 23 9.18 -5.33 -15.24
CA GLU A 23 8.44 -6.60 -15.27
C GLU A 23 9.02 -7.58 -14.24
N ILE A 24 8.37 -7.67 -13.08
CA ILE A 24 8.79 -8.57 -11.97
C ILE A 24 7.78 -9.69 -11.69
N ASN A 25 6.68 -9.73 -12.43
CA ASN A 25 5.69 -10.80 -12.38
C ASN A 25 5.04 -10.99 -13.77
N PRO A 26 4.35 -12.13 -14.03
CA PRO A 26 3.81 -12.46 -15.36
C PRO A 26 2.71 -11.53 -15.89
N TRP A 27 2.14 -10.66 -15.06
CA TRP A 27 1.06 -9.74 -15.46
C TRP A 27 1.59 -8.41 -16.00
N MET A 28 2.82 -8.04 -15.62
CA MET A 28 3.45 -6.80 -16.06
C MET A 28 3.94 -6.92 -17.50
N ASN A 29 3.73 -5.85 -18.27
CA ASN A 29 4.25 -5.72 -19.62
C ASN A 29 4.50 -4.24 -19.91
N THR A 30 5.76 -3.85 -20.03
CA THR A 30 6.21 -2.48 -20.28
C THR A 30 5.74 -1.92 -21.63
N LYS A 31 5.28 -2.76 -22.56
CA LYS A 31 4.65 -2.31 -23.80
C LYS A 31 3.16 -1.97 -23.62
N ARG A 32 2.55 -2.37 -22.50
CA ARG A 32 1.14 -2.12 -22.16
C ARG A 32 1.07 -1.13 -21.01
N GLN A 33 1.15 0.15 -21.36
CA GLN A 33 1.19 1.23 -20.38
C GLN A 33 -0.17 1.45 -19.69
N VAL A 34 -0.10 1.98 -18.47
CA VAL A 34 -1.27 2.28 -17.64
C VAL A 34 -2.03 3.47 -18.22
N ASN A 35 -3.36 3.38 -18.28
CA ASN A 35 -4.21 4.56 -18.43
C ASN A 35 -4.36 5.21 -17.04
N HIS A 36 -3.60 6.28 -16.80
CA HIS A 36 -3.49 6.90 -15.48
C HIS A 36 -4.83 7.47 -14.97
N ALA A 37 -5.60 8.13 -15.84
CA ALA A 37 -6.90 8.66 -15.49
C ALA A 37 -7.87 7.55 -15.03
N LEU A 38 -7.88 6.43 -15.75
CA LEU A 38 -8.68 5.26 -15.37
C LEU A 38 -8.17 4.62 -14.07
N ALA A 39 -6.86 4.56 -13.84
CA ALA A 39 -6.31 4.03 -12.60
C ALA A 39 -6.72 4.88 -11.38
N VAL A 40 -6.70 6.22 -11.51
CA VAL A 40 -7.19 7.14 -10.47
C VAL A 40 -8.68 6.96 -10.21
N GLU A 41 -9.50 6.82 -11.26
CA GLU A 41 -10.93 6.55 -11.14
C GLU A 41 -11.20 5.24 -10.39
N GLN A 42 -10.55 4.14 -10.82
CA GLN A 42 -10.70 2.83 -10.21
C GLN A 42 -10.25 2.81 -8.75
N TRP A 43 -9.13 3.46 -8.43
CA TRP A 43 -8.63 3.57 -7.06
C TRP A 43 -9.60 4.33 -6.16
N ASN A 44 -10.14 5.46 -6.64
CA ASN A 44 -11.15 6.22 -5.89
C ASN A 44 -12.44 5.40 -5.67
N GLY A 45 -12.85 4.61 -6.67
CA GLY A 45 -13.96 3.67 -6.55
C GLY A 45 -13.73 2.63 -5.46
N LEU A 46 -12.55 2.00 -5.42
CA LEU A 46 -12.19 1.03 -4.38
C LEU A 46 -12.15 1.68 -2.99
N ARG A 47 -11.52 2.85 -2.86
CA ARG A 47 -11.48 3.61 -1.61
C ARG A 47 -12.89 3.91 -1.08
N ALA A 48 -13.77 4.38 -1.97
CA ALA A 48 -15.16 4.68 -1.63
C ALA A 48 -15.92 3.41 -1.19
N ALA A 49 -15.70 2.29 -1.88
CA ALA A 49 -16.32 1.01 -1.52
C ALA A 49 -15.90 0.52 -0.13
N PHE A 50 -14.61 0.62 0.23
CA PHE A 50 -14.16 0.27 1.58
C PHE A 50 -14.73 1.21 2.65
N ALA A 51 -14.75 2.52 2.38
CA ALA A 51 -15.35 3.49 3.30
C ALA A 51 -16.86 3.24 3.51
N GLN A 52 -17.60 2.93 2.44
CA GLN A 52 -19.03 2.57 2.52
C GLN A 52 -19.26 1.26 3.28
N ALA A 53 -18.31 0.33 3.24
CA ALA A 53 -18.33 -0.90 4.04
C ALA A 53 -17.95 -0.67 5.52
N GLY A 54 -17.68 0.57 5.94
CA GLY A 54 -17.40 0.94 7.32
C GLY A 54 -15.92 0.94 7.70
N ALA A 55 -14.99 0.83 6.75
CA ALA A 55 -13.57 0.92 7.04
C ALA A 55 -13.10 2.40 7.15
N THR A 56 -12.19 2.67 8.08
CA THR A 56 -11.40 3.89 8.09
C THR A 56 -10.24 3.73 7.12
N ILE A 57 -10.13 4.64 6.16
CA ILE A 57 -9.05 4.59 5.16
C ILE A 57 -7.97 5.60 5.52
N GLU A 58 -6.77 5.10 5.74
CA GLU A 58 -5.56 5.89 5.84
C GLU A 58 -4.84 5.91 4.49
N THR A 59 -4.16 7.01 4.19
CA THR A 59 -3.37 7.13 2.96
C THR A 59 -1.95 7.53 3.23
N MET A 60 -1.00 6.80 2.66
CA MET A 60 0.40 7.25 2.59
C MET A 60 0.65 8.10 1.33
N MET A 61 1.69 8.93 1.39
CA MET A 61 2.10 9.76 0.25
C MET A 61 2.77 8.90 -0.83
N PRO A 62 2.38 9.02 -2.11
CA PRO A 62 3.05 8.34 -3.20
C PRO A 62 4.45 8.93 -3.43
N ILE A 63 5.40 8.09 -3.84
CA ILE A 63 6.80 8.47 -4.06
C ILE A 63 7.17 8.26 -5.53
N GLN A 64 7.74 9.29 -6.14
CA GLN A 64 8.20 9.20 -7.54
C GLN A 64 9.32 8.15 -7.65
N GLY A 65 9.24 7.30 -8.67
CA GLY A 65 10.17 6.18 -8.88
C GLY A 65 9.85 4.92 -8.07
N LEU A 66 8.74 4.91 -7.30
CA LEU A 66 8.20 3.72 -6.63
C LEU A 66 6.75 3.48 -7.08
N PRO A 67 6.54 3.06 -8.35
CA PRO A 67 5.19 2.95 -8.91
C PRO A 67 4.33 1.90 -8.20
N ASP A 68 4.95 0.85 -7.65
CA ASP A 68 4.25 -0.26 -6.96
C ASP A 68 3.88 0.04 -5.51
N LEU A 69 4.21 1.22 -4.96
CA LEU A 69 3.84 1.62 -3.60
C LEU A 69 2.31 1.66 -3.38
N VAL A 70 1.53 1.74 -4.48
CA VAL A 70 0.06 1.57 -4.48
C VAL A 70 -0.40 0.23 -3.88
N PHE A 71 0.45 -0.80 -3.91
CA PHE A 71 0.17 -2.14 -3.40
C PHE A 71 0.59 -2.27 -1.92
N THR A 72 -0.03 -1.46 -1.06
CA THR A 72 0.23 -1.40 0.39
C THR A 72 0.00 -2.71 1.12
N ALA A 73 -0.74 -3.66 0.53
CA ALA A 73 -0.84 -5.03 1.03
C ALA A 73 0.52 -5.74 1.18
N ASN A 74 1.56 -5.27 0.47
CA ASN A 74 2.91 -5.80 0.59
C ASN A 74 3.80 -5.02 1.56
N ALA A 75 3.32 -3.94 2.18
CA ALA A 75 4.16 -3.09 3.05
C ALA A 75 4.63 -3.83 4.30
N ALA A 76 3.73 -4.56 4.95
CA ALA A 76 4.01 -5.29 6.18
C ALA A 76 2.96 -6.37 6.46
N VAL A 77 3.33 -7.33 7.31
CA VAL A 77 2.37 -8.14 8.07
C VAL A 77 2.15 -7.47 9.42
N VAL A 78 0.90 -7.15 9.73
CA VAL A 78 0.51 -6.48 10.97
C VAL A 78 -0.26 -7.43 11.88
N TYR A 79 0.14 -7.49 13.15
CA TYR A 79 -0.61 -8.18 14.20
C TYR A 79 -0.64 -7.31 15.45
N ARG A 80 -1.83 -6.81 15.80
CA ARG A 80 -2.05 -5.83 16.87
C ARG A 80 -1.20 -4.58 16.64
N ASP A 81 -0.31 -4.26 17.55
CA ASP A 81 0.61 -3.11 17.53
C ASP A 81 1.93 -3.41 16.82
N ARG A 82 2.19 -4.66 16.42
CA ARG A 82 3.46 -5.03 15.76
C ARG A 82 3.31 -5.11 14.25
N ALA A 83 4.25 -4.49 13.54
CA ALA A 83 4.35 -4.56 12.08
C ALA A 83 5.71 -5.14 11.66
N ILE A 84 5.69 -6.26 10.93
CA ILE A 84 6.87 -6.85 10.31
C ILE A 84 6.94 -6.33 8.87
N VAL A 85 7.86 -5.41 8.59
CA VAL A 85 7.96 -4.78 7.27
C VAL A 85 8.42 -5.79 6.21
N ALA A 86 8.05 -5.54 4.96
CA ALA A 86 8.50 -6.39 3.87
C ALA A 86 9.99 -6.19 3.55
N GLN A 87 10.64 -7.32 3.27
CA GLN A 87 11.93 -7.37 2.59
C GLN A 87 11.69 -7.88 1.17
N PHE A 88 11.68 -6.96 0.21
CA PHE A 88 11.35 -7.29 -1.18
C PHE A 88 12.48 -8.06 -1.88
N LYS A 89 12.11 -9.15 -2.56
CA LYS A 89 13.00 -9.94 -3.41
C LYS A 89 13.57 -9.12 -4.57
N HIS A 90 12.74 -8.26 -5.17
CA HIS A 90 13.06 -7.54 -6.40
C HIS A 90 13.61 -6.14 -6.07
N PRO A 91 14.79 -5.74 -6.60
CA PRO A 91 15.40 -4.43 -6.33
C PRO A 91 14.48 -3.24 -6.60
N GLN A 92 13.61 -3.37 -7.60
CA GLN A 92 12.67 -2.34 -8.01
C GLN A 92 11.71 -1.90 -6.89
N ARG A 93 11.39 -2.82 -5.96
CA ARG A 93 10.50 -2.55 -4.82
C ARG A 93 11.23 -2.37 -3.49
N GLN A 94 12.54 -2.60 -3.43
CA GLN A 94 13.30 -2.52 -2.17
C GLN A 94 13.31 -1.10 -1.57
N GLY A 95 13.15 -0.07 -2.40
CA GLY A 95 13.04 1.32 -1.93
C GLY A 95 11.75 1.60 -1.15
N GLU A 96 10.70 0.79 -1.31
CA GLU A 96 9.40 0.97 -0.64
C GLU A 96 9.51 0.74 0.88
N THR A 97 10.33 -0.24 1.31
CA THR A 97 10.48 -0.63 2.72
C THR A 97 10.80 0.55 3.63
N PHE A 98 11.59 1.53 3.16
CA PHE A 98 11.92 2.73 3.95
C PHE A 98 10.67 3.57 4.25
N PHE A 99 9.80 3.77 3.26
CA PHE A 99 8.58 4.56 3.40
C PHE A 99 7.50 3.81 4.17
N ASP A 100 7.39 2.49 3.94
CA ASP A 100 6.49 1.62 4.70
C ASP A 100 6.84 1.65 6.20
N TRP A 101 8.13 1.50 6.52
CA TRP A 101 8.62 1.60 7.90
C TRP A 101 8.27 2.95 8.51
N ALA A 102 8.62 4.05 7.82
CA ALA A 102 8.41 5.40 8.32
C ALA A 102 6.91 5.68 8.59
N TRP A 103 6.03 5.26 7.69
CA TRP A 103 4.60 5.43 7.85
C TRP A 103 4.06 4.66 9.06
N LEU A 104 4.36 3.36 9.15
CA LEU A 104 3.91 2.51 10.26
C LEU A 104 4.42 3.00 11.62
N ALA A 105 5.70 3.40 11.69
CA ALA A 105 6.26 3.94 12.92
C ALA A 105 5.58 5.26 13.33
N SER A 106 5.24 6.12 12.36
CA SER A 106 4.53 7.38 12.63
C SER A 106 3.09 7.19 13.10
N ASP A 107 2.43 6.09 12.69
CA ASP A 107 1.09 5.70 13.16
C ASP A 107 1.12 4.97 14.52
N GLY A 108 2.32 4.76 15.10
CA GLY A 108 2.49 4.19 16.44
C GLY A 108 2.69 2.68 16.49
N PHE A 109 2.92 2.01 15.35
CA PHE A 109 3.26 0.59 15.34
C PHE A 109 4.69 0.35 15.86
N ASN A 110 4.88 -0.78 16.55
CA ASN A 110 6.19 -1.37 16.82
C ASN A 110 6.70 -2.07 15.56
N VAL A 111 7.48 -1.34 14.76
CA VAL A 111 8.00 -1.78 13.47
C VAL A 111 9.27 -2.60 13.65
N VAL A 112 9.32 -3.78 13.03
CA VAL A 112 10.48 -4.67 13.06
C VAL A 112 10.85 -5.17 11.66
N ALA A 113 12.12 -5.50 11.47
CA ALA A 113 12.57 -6.25 10.31
C ALA A 113 12.12 -7.72 10.39
N PRO A 114 11.97 -8.42 9.26
CA PRO A 114 11.81 -9.87 9.25
C PRO A 114 13.06 -10.55 9.85
N PRO A 115 12.90 -11.78 10.39
CA PRO A 115 13.99 -12.54 11.03
C PRO A 115 15.09 -12.97 10.05
#